data_AF-A0A0C5JK12-F1
#
_entry.id   AF-A0A0C5JK12-F1
#
_cell.length_a   1.000
_cell.length_b   1.000
_cell.length_c   1.000
_cell.angle_alpha   90.00
_cell.angle_beta   90.00
_cell.angle_gamma   90.00
#
_symmetry.space_group_name_H-M   'P 1'
#
loop_
_entity.id
_entity.type
_entity.pdbx_description
1 polymer ?
#
loop_
_entity_poly.entity_id
_entity_poly.type
_entity_poly.pdbx_seq_one_letter_code
_entity_poly.pdbx_strand_id
1 'polypeptide(L)'
;MTTTIPTLDESIERMKQEIIEDIKEGRVPADCPSFSALHDYVDANCYGGFCEDDEIQALTNHFGGLDKDEGMPDALIGYLNDAQNSIDLWIKEGGIQQLA
;
A
#
# COMPACT_ATOMS: atom_id res chain seq x y z
N MET A 1 15.91 -16.04 7.79
CA MET A 1 15.45 -16.08 6.38
C MET A 1 15.80 -14.73 5.80
N THR A 2 16.41 -14.66 4.61
CA THR A 2 16.58 -13.37 3.92
C THR A 2 15.21 -12.94 3.43
N THR A 3 14.60 -11.97 4.08
CA THR A 3 13.38 -11.31 3.59
C THR A 3 13.74 -10.64 2.26
N THR A 4 13.15 -11.11 1.17
CA THR A 4 13.27 -10.44 -0.13
C THR A 4 12.45 -9.15 -0.04
N ILE A 5 13.07 -8.02 -0.38
CA ILE A 5 12.38 -6.72 -0.38
C ILE A 5 11.46 -6.68 -1.60
N PRO A 6 10.16 -6.38 -1.44
CA PRO A 6 9.24 -6.29 -2.55
C PRO A 6 9.59 -5.10 -3.45
N THR A 7 9.53 -5.32 -4.76
CA THR A 7 9.57 -4.24 -5.75
C THR A 7 8.31 -3.37 -5.65
N LEU A 8 8.34 -2.17 -6.26
CA LEU A 8 7.18 -1.28 -6.27
C LEU A 8 5.96 -1.96 -6.93
N ASP A 9 6.17 -2.65 -8.05
CA ASP A 9 5.10 -3.36 -8.76
C ASP A 9 4.51 -4.50 -7.91
N GLU A 10 5.35 -5.26 -7.18
CA GLU A 10 4.88 -6.31 -6.28
C GLU A 10 4.01 -5.75 -5.14
N SER A 11 4.41 -4.62 -4.55
CA SER A 11 3.61 -3.94 -3.54
C SER A 11 2.30 -3.40 -4.10
N ILE A 12 2.30 -2.83 -5.30
CA ILE A 12 1.08 -2.37 -5.98
C ILE A 12 0.12 -3.54 -6.23
N GLU A 13 0.61 -4.66 -6.74
CA GLU A 13 -0.23 -5.84 -6.98
C GLU A 13 -0.81 -6.40 -5.68
N ARG A 14 -0.02 -6.43 -4.61
CA ARG A 14 -0.49 -6.81 -3.27
C ARG A 14 -1.58 -5.86 -2.76
N MET A 15 -1.37 -4.55 -2.84
CA MET A 15 -2.37 -3.54 -2.45
C MET A 15 -3.69 -3.72 -3.21
N LYS A 16 -3.65 -3.96 -4.53
CA LYS A 16 -4.85 -4.23 -5.33
C LYS A 16 -5.60 -5.47 -4.83
N GLN A 17 -4.88 -6.56 -4.56
CA GLN A 17 -5.48 -7.80 -4.07
C GLN A 17 -6.19 -7.58 -2.72
N GLU A 18 -5.52 -6.94 -1.77
CA GLU A 18 -6.07 -6.66 -0.45
C GLU A 18 -7.30 -5.73 -0.53
N ILE A 19 -7.29 -4.70 -1.38
CA ILE A 19 -8.45 -3.84 -1.62
C ILE A 19 -9.63 -4.65 -2.18
N ILE A 20 -9.39 -5.54 -3.14
CA ILE A 20 -10.44 -6.40 -3.72
C ILE A 20 -11.00 -7.36 -2.67
N GLU A 21 -10.16 -7.90 -1.80
CA GLU A 21 -10.60 -8.75 -0.69
C GLU A 21 -11.47 -7.98 0.31
N ASP A 22 -11.05 -6.79 0.74
CA ASP A 22 -11.83 -5.95 1.63
C ASP A 22 -13.18 -5.53 1.01
N ILE A 23 -13.25 -5.33 -0.31
CA ILE A 23 -14.49 -5.11 -1.04
C ILE A 23 -15.39 -6.35 -1.02
N LYS A 24 -14.83 -7.54 -1.27
CA LYS A 24 -15.58 -8.81 -1.25
C LYS A 24 -16.11 -9.13 0.14
N GLU A 25 -15.39 -8.77 1.18
CA GLU A 25 -15.82 -8.89 2.58
C GLU A 25 -16.80 -7.80 3.00
N GLY A 26 -17.05 -6.79 2.16
CA GLY A 26 -17.96 -5.69 2.43
C GLY A 26 -17.43 -4.65 3.42
N ARG A 27 -16.11 -4.62 3.66
CA ARG A 27 -15.45 -3.59 4.50
C ARG A 27 -15.33 -2.26 3.76
N VAL A 28 -15.08 -2.32 2.45
CA VAL A 28 -14.94 -1.17 1.56
C VAL A 28 -16.00 -1.27 0.46
N PRO A 29 -16.65 -0.16 0.04
CA PRO A 29 -17.59 -0.21 -1.06
C PRO A 29 -16.88 -0.30 -2.43
N ALA A 30 -17.48 -1.04 -3.37
CA ALA A 30 -16.90 -1.28 -4.70
C ALA A 30 -16.89 -0.03 -5.61
N ASP A 31 -17.60 1.03 -5.24
CA ASP A 31 -17.65 2.31 -5.96
C ASP A 31 -16.76 3.39 -5.32
N CYS A 32 -15.80 2.98 -4.48
CA CYS A 32 -14.84 3.89 -3.88
C CYS A 32 -14.11 4.71 -4.97
N PRO A 33 -14.13 6.06 -4.91
CA PRO A 33 -13.71 6.91 -6.03
C PRO A 33 -12.19 7.20 -6.10
N SER A 34 -11.43 6.90 -5.05
CA SER A 34 -10.01 7.22 -4.93
C SER A 34 -9.34 6.42 -3.81
N PHE A 35 -8.00 6.41 -3.77
CA PHE A 35 -7.28 5.80 -2.66
C PHE A 35 -7.62 6.50 -1.33
N SER A 36 -7.68 7.84 -1.34
CA SER A 36 -8.01 8.60 -0.13
C SER A 36 -9.40 8.28 0.42
N ALA A 37 -10.36 7.91 -0.41
CA ALA A 37 -11.70 7.55 0.05
C ALA A 37 -11.74 6.18 0.76
N LEU A 38 -10.73 5.33 0.59
CA LEU A 38 -10.58 4.09 1.36
C LEU A 38 -10.39 4.38 2.86
N HIS A 39 -9.80 5.53 3.20
CA HIS A 39 -9.57 5.93 4.59
C HIS A 39 -10.86 6.20 5.38
N ASP A 40 -11.99 6.37 4.71
CA ASP A 40 -13.30 6.46 5.39
C ASP A 40 -13.74 5.11 5.99
N TYR A 41 -13.09 4.00 5.58
CA TYR A 41 -13.47 2.63 5.93
C TYR A 41 -12.38 1.85 6.67
N VAL A 42 -11.13 1.98 6.22
CA VAL A 42 -9.97 1.23 6.72
C VAL A 42 -8.73 2.12 6.77
N ASP A 43 -7.68 1.70 7.46
CA ASP A 43 -6.38 2.38 7.30
C ASP A 43 -5.73 1.94 5.99
N ALA A 44 -5.98 2.71 4.92
CA ALA A 44 -5.46 2.39 3.60
C ALA A 44 -3.93 2.43 3.52
N ASN A 45 -3.24 3.07 4.48
CA ASN A 45 -1.77 3.04 4.54
C ASN A 45 -1.24 1.66 4.91
N CYS A 46 -2.09 0.76 5.44
CA CYS A 46 -1.70 -0.60 5.77
C CYS A 46 -1.73 -1.56 4.58
N TYR A 47 -2.36 -1.17 3.46
CA TYR A 47 -2.32 -1.99 2.25
C TYR A 47 -0.88 -2.15 1.74
N GLY A 48 -0.58 -3.31 1.16
CA GLY A 48 0.77 -3.66 0.71
C GLY A 48 1.65 -4.25 1.81
N GLY A 49 1.05 -4.59 2.97
CA GLY A 49 1.79 -5.06 4.14
C GLY A 49 2.57 -3.98 4.88
N PHE A 50 2.32 -2.69 4.59
CA PHE A 50 3.09 -1.59 5.16
C PHE A 50 2.86 -1.34 6.66
N CYS A 51 1.85 -2.00 7.26
CA CYS A 51 1.65 -2.06 8.72
C CYS A 51 2.11 -3.38 9.34
N GLU A 52 2.70 -4.30 8.57
CA GLU A 52 3.28 -5.53 9.11
C GLU A 52 4.69 -5.23 9.62
N ASP A 53 4.94 -5.47 10.91
CA ASP A 53 6.19 -5.11 11.58
C ASP A 53 7.44 -5.63 10.83
N ASP A 54 7.39 -6.88 10.35
CA ASP A 54 8.52 -7.50 9.65
C ASP A 54 8.77 -6.87 8.27
N GLU A 55 7.70 -6.52 7.53
CA GLU A 55 7.79 -5.90 6.20
C GLU A 55 8.28 -4.46 6.29
N ILE A 56 7.65 -3.64 7.16
CA ILE A 56 8.03 -2.24 7.31
C ILE A 56 9.45 -2.10 7.86
N GLN A 57 9.89 -3.01 8.73
CA GLN A 57 11.25 -3.04 9.23
C GLN A 57 12.25 -3.44 8.12
N ALA A 58 11.91 -4.40 7.27
CA ALA A 58 12.74 -4.82 6.15
C ALA A 58 12.89 -3.69 5.11
N LEU A 59 11.78 -3.02 4.75
CA LEU A 59 11.76 -1.86 3.87
C LEU A 59 12.58 -0.70 4.47
N THR A 60 12.36 -0.37 5.74
CA THR A 60 13.12 0.67 6.44
C THR A 60 14.62 0.40 6.38
N ASN A 61 15.06 -0.83 6.66
CA ASN A 61 16.46 -1.22 6.57
C ASN A 61 17.01 -1.14 5.14
N HIS A 62 16.20 -1.52 4.14
CA HIS A 62 16.58 -1.44 2.73
C HIS A 62 16.80 0.01 2.28
N PHE A 63 15.95 0.93 2.72
CA PHE A 63 15.99 2.34 2.35
C PHE A 63 16.91 3.21 3.22
N GLY A 64 17.75 2.61 4.08
CA GLY A 64 18.80 3.31 4.81
C GLY A 64 18.70 3.26 6.33
N GLY A 65 17.70 2.58 6.88
CA GLY A 65 17.42 2.52 8.32
C GLY A 65 16.75 3.78 8.85
N LEU A 66 16.30 3.77 10.10
CA LEU A 66 15.72 4.96 10.72
C LEU A 66 16.73 6.11 10.75
N ASP A 67 16.24 7.34 10.56
CA ASP A 67 17.08 8.52 10.69
C ASP A 67 17.43 8.81 12.17
N LYS A 68 18.24 9.86 12.39
CA LYS A 68 18.71 10.29 13.72
C LYS A 68 17.58 10.69 14.69
N ASP A 69 16.39 10.96 14.17
CA ASP A 69 15.19 11.39 14.88
C ASP A 69 14.11 10.28 14.87
N GLU A 70 14.51 9.03 14.56
CA GLU A 70 13.64 7.85 14.43
C GLU A 70 12.57 7.96 13.33
N GLY A 71 12.78 8.86 12.36
CA GLY A 71 11.92 9.04 11.18
C GLY A 71 12.17 8.00 10.09
N MET A 72 11.14 7.75 9.27
CA MET A 72 11.27 6.95 8.05
C MET A 72 12.14 7.67 7.01
N PRO A 73 13.03 6.98 6.29
CA PRO A 73 13.83 7.58 5.22
C PRO A 73 12.98 8.24 4.14
N ASP A 74 13.43 9.38 3.61
CA ASP A 74 12.79 10.05 2.45
C ASP A 74 12.56 9.10 1.26
N ALA A 75 13.49 8.16 1.04
CA ALA A 75 13.37 7.16 -0.03
C ALA A 75 12.25 6.14 0.23
N LEU A 76 12.04 5.75 1.50
CA LEU A 76 10.90 4.91 1.89
C LEU A 76 9.60 5.70 1.74
N ILE A 77 9.56 6.95 2.19
CA ILE A 77 8.39 7.83 2.03
C ILE A 77 8.03 7.98 0.55
N GLY A 78 9.03 8.17 -0.32
CA GLY A 78 8.86 8.22 -1.77
C GLY A 78 8.27 6.93 -2.32
N TYR A 79 8.82 5.78 -1.94
CA TYR A 79 8.32 4.46 -2.34
C TYR A 79 6.85 4.24 -1.93
N LEU A 80 6.50 4.56 -0.68
CA LEU A 80 5.13 4.44 -0.18
C LEU A 80 4.18 5.36 -0.94
N ASN A 81 4.56 6.62 -1.14
CA ASN A 81 3.76 7.58 -1.91
C ASN A 81 3.56 7.13 -3.36
N ASP A 82 4.59 6.59 -4.00
CA ASP A 82 4.50 6.08 -5.38
C ASP A 82 3.51 4.92 -5.47
N ALA A 83 3.56 3.97 -4.51
CA ALA A 83 2.61 2.86 -4.45
C ALA A 83 1.16 3.37 -4.27
N GLN A 84 0.94 4.30 -3.33
CA GLN A 84 -0.38 4.89 -3.08
C GLN A 84 -0.91 5.68 -4.29
N ASN A 85 -0.06 6.46 -4.96
CA ASN A 85 -0.42 7.21 -6.17
C ASN A 85 -0.79 6.25 -7.32
N SER A 86 -0.07 5.14 -7.47
CA SER A 86 -0.41 4.11 -8.46
C SER A 86 -1.76 3.46 -8.18
N ILE A 87 -2.10 3.19 -6.91
CA ILE A 87 -3.41 2.67 -6.54
C ILE A 87 -4.51 3.72 -6.78
N ASP A 88 -4.28 4.98 -6.42
CA ASP A 88 -5.24 6.06 -6.67
C ASP A 88 -5.56 6.19 -8.17
N LEU A 89 -4.55 6.15 -9.03
CA LEU A 89 -4.73 6.15 -10.48
C LEU A 89 -5.52 4.92 -10.95
N TRP A 90 -5.14 3.72 -10.50
CA TRP A 90 -5.82 2.48 -10.84
C TRP A 90 -7.31 2.50 -10.47
N ILE A 91 -7.66 3.01 -9.28
CA ILE A 91 -9.06 3.16 -8.86
C ILE A 91 -9.82 4.12 -9.78
N LYS A 92 -9.24 5.29 -10.07
CA LYS A 92 -9.85 6.32 -10.94
C LYS A 92 -10.05 5.84 -12.38
N GLU A 93 -9.21 4.93 -12.85
CA GLU A 93 -9.32 4.28 -14.16
C GLU A 93 -10.33 3.11 -14.18
N GLY A 94 -11.05 2.89 -13.08
CA GLY A 94 -12.06 1.84 -12.97
C GLY A 94 -11.47 0.46 -12.70
N GLY A 95 -10.27 0.41 -12.14
CA GLY A 95 -9.52 -0.82 -11.90
C GLY A 95 -10.23 -1.81 -10.97
N ILE A 96 -10.98 -1.32 -9.99
CA ILE A 96 -11.83 -2.14 -9.10
C ILE A 96 -12.90 -2.87 -9.93
N GLN A 97 -13.60 -2.14 -10.80
CA GLN A 97 -14.73 -2.65 -11.58
C GLN A 97 -14.29 -3.62 -12.68
N GLN A 98 -13.03 -3.59 -13.08
CA GLN A 98 -12.46 -4.54 -14.05
C GLN A 98 -12.10 -5.89 -13.42
N LEU A 99 -11.99 -5.97 -12.09
CA LEU A 99 -11.55 -7.16 -11.35
C LEU A 99 -12.60 -7.73 -10.39
N ALA A 100 -13.72 -7.01 -10.18
CA ALA A 100 -14.86 -7.42 -9.35
C ALA A 100 -15.82 -8.37 -10.08
#